data_AF-A0A1Z8MVR5-F1
#
_entry.id   AF-A0A1Z8MVR5-F1
#
_cell.length_a   1.000
_cell.length_b   1.000
_cell.length_c   1.000
_cell.angle_alpha   90.00
_cell.angle_beta   90.00
_cell.angle_gamma   90.00
#
_symmetry.space_group_name_H-M   'P 1'
#
loop_
_entity.id
_entity.type
_entity.pdbx_description
1 polymer ?
#
loop_
_entity_poly.entity_id
_entity_poly.type
_entity_poly.pdbx_seq_one_letter_code
_entity_poly.pdbx_strand_id
1 'polypeptide(L)'
;MASDGSFKIGDIEVERFHGQLKQDRLVLELLDFKLDGYFVEVGAWHPTNISNTFILESKFGWQGLCIDPYPVEGFAERRPGSTLIRSDWQKRRRRTGVQEGRMGGWS
;
A
#
# COMPACT_ATOMS: atom_id res chain seq x y z
N MET A 1 -16.18 -15.58 19.57
CA MET A 1 -16.44 -14.47 18.64
C MET A 1 -16.45 -13.22 19.51
N ALA A 2 -15.41 -12.38 19.41
CA ALA A 2 -15.30 -11.17 20.24
C ALA A 2 -16.27 -10.11 19.70
N SER A 3 -16.88 -9.39 20.65
CA SER A 3 -17.95 -8.40 20.49
C SER A 3 -17.76 -7.41 19.35
N ASP A 4 -18.86 -7.19 18.68
CA ASP A 4 -19.30 -6.17 17.73
C ASP A 4 -19.19 -4.70 18.21
N GLY A 5 -18.19 -4.37 19.03
CA GLY A 5 -17.96 -3.01 19.52
C GLY A 5 -16.67 -2.42 18.99
N SER A 6 -16.73 -1.15 18.55
CA SER A 6 -15.53 -0.33 18.46
C SER A 6 -14.92 -0.12 19.85
N PHE A 7 -13.61 0.09 19.92
CA PHE A 7 -12.89 0.41 21.15
C PHE A 7 -12.03 1.64 20.95
N LYS A 8 -11.63 2.25 22.06
CA LYS A 8 -10.83 3.48 22.05
C LYS A 8 -9.37 3.21 22.37
N ILE A 9 -8.48 3.86 21.61
CA ILE A 9 -7.07 4.02 21.93
C ILE A 9 -6.84 5.53 22.06
N GLY A 10 -6.77 6.02 23.31
CA GLY A 10 -6.90 7.45 23.58
C GLY A 10 -8.24 7.98 23.04
N ASP A 11 -8.19 8.99 22.18
CA ASP A 11 -9.37 9.57 21.52
C ASP A 11 -9.71 8.91 20.18
N ILE A 12 -8.93 7.92 19.73
CA ILE A 12 -9.10 7.27 18.43
C ILE A 12 -10.05 6.09 18.56
N GLU A 13 -11.14 6.11 17.77
CA GLU A 13 -12.08 5.01 17.66
C GLU A 13 -11.62 3.98 16.61
N VAL A 14 -11.43 2.74 17.07
CA VAL A 14 -11.01 1.59 16.26
C VAL A 14 -12.10 0.54 16.24
N GLU A 15 -12.62 0.28 15.03
CA GLU A 15 -13.63 -0.77 14.79
C GLU A 15 -13.00 -2.16 14.73
N ARG A 16 -11.89 -2.30 13.98
CA ARG A 16 -11.17 -3.56 13.83
C ARG A 16 -9.76 -3.37 13.32
N PHE A 17 -8.94 -4.39 13.55
CA PHE A 17 -7.68 -4.60 12.87
C PHE A 17 -7.90 -5.43 11.59
N HIS A 18 -7.09 -5.16 10.57
CA HIS A 18 -7.24 -5.65 9.21
C HIS A 18 -6.20 -6.71 8.83
N GLY A 19 -5.04 -6.73 9.49
CA GLY A 19 -3.98 -7.70 9.20
C GLY A 19 -4.45 -9.13 9.47
N GLN A 20 -4.10 -10.06 8.57
CA GLN A 20 -4.55 -11.46 8.65
C GLN A 20 -4.20 -12.13 10.00
N LEU A 21 -3.07 -11.75 10.59
CA LEU A 21 -2.60 -12.20 11.90
C LEU A 21 -2.51 -11.03 12.90
N LYS A 22 -3.26 -9.94 12.66
CA LYS A 22 -3.26 -8.71 13.47
C LYS A 22 -1.88 -8.04 13.55
N GLN A 23 -1.09 -8.08 12.49
CA GLN A 23 0.24 -7.45 12.46
C GLN A 23 0.16 -5.93 12.61
N ASP A 24 -0.88 -5.31 12.05
CA ASP A 24 -1.20 -3.90 12.23
C ASP A 24 -1.41 -3.54 13.71
N ARG A 25 -2.11 -4.40 14.47
CA ARG A 25 -2.23 -4.25 15.92
C ARG A 25 -0.87 -4.37 16.61
N LEU A 26 -0.10 -5.41 16.29
CA LEU A 26 1.20 -5.65 16.91
C LEU A 26 2.14 -4.45 16.73
N VAL A 27 2.22 -3.89 15.52
CA VAL A 27 3.06 -2.73 15.23
C VAL A 27 2.63 -1.52 16.07
N LEU A 28 1.32 -1.24 16.16
CA LEU A 28 0.82 -0.14 16.98
C LEU A 28 1.12 -0.36 18.47
N GLU A 29 0.88 -1.56 19.01
CA GLU A 29 1.18 -1.88 20.42
C GLU A 29 2.68 -1.76 20.72
N LEU A 30 3.55 -2.24 19.83
CA LEU A 30 5.02 -2.14 19.99
C LEU A 30 5.53 -0.69 19.95
N LEU A 31 4.80 0.20 19.29
CA LEU A 31 5.16 1.61 19.14
C LEU A 31 4.33 2.54 20.01
N ASP A 32 3.70 2.00 21.06
CA ASP A 32 2.86 2.74 22.00
C ASP A 32 1.83 3.64 21.28
N PHE A 33 1.19 3.06 20.27
CA PHE A 33 0.16 3.69 19.46
C PHE A 33 0.58 5.02 18.82
N LYS A 34 1.85 5.13 18.43
CA LYS A 34 2.43 6.29 17.74
C LYS A 34 1.53 6.82 16.61
N LEU A 35 1.40 8.14 16.55
CA LEU A 35 0.76 8.87 15.46
C LEU A 35 1.75 9.36 14.41
N ASP A 36 1.24 9.65 13.21
CA ASP A 36 1.96 10.35 12.13
C ASP A 36 3.30 9.72 11.74
N GLY A 37 3.36 8.38 11.75
CA GLY A 37 4.53 7.62 11.34
C GLY A 37 4.61 7.37 9.83
N TYR A 38 5.61 6.58 9.44
CA TYR A 38 5.78 6.10 8.06
C TYR A 38 5.94 4.58 8.02
N PHE A 39 5.29 3.92 7.06
CA PHE A 39 5.41 2.47 6.85
C PHE A 39 5.80 2.12 5.41
N VAL A 40 6.29 0.89 5.24
CA VAL A 40 6.44 0.22 3.94
C VAL A 40 5.70 -1.12 4.01
N GLU A 41 4.74 -1.34 3.11
CA GLU A 41 4.00 -2.59 2.98
C GLU A 41 4.37 -3.30 1.68
N VAL A 42 5.02 -4.46 1.80
CA VAL A 42 5.33 -5.33 0.66
C VAL A 42 4.28 -6.42 0.57
N GLY A 43 3.70 -6.62 -0.62
CA GLY A 43 2.57 -7.51 -0.83
C GLY A 43 1.24 -6.85 -0.44
N ALA A 44 1.07 -5.57 -0.78
CA ALA A 44 -0.07 -4.77 -0.35
C ALA A 44 -1.42 -5.20 -0.95
N TRP A 45 -1.42 -5.82 -2.15
CA TRP A 45 -2.55 -6.38 -2.90
C TRP A 45 -3.89 -5.63 -2.83
N HIS A 46 -4.61 -5.71 -1.70
CA HIS A 46 -5.90 -5.07 -1.46
C HIS A 46 -5.77 -3.95 -0.42
N PRO A 47 -6.35 -2.75 -0.64
CA PRO A 47 -6.12 -1.57 0.21
C PRO A 47 -6.62 -1.70 1.66
N THR A 48 -7.60 -2.57 1.92
CA THR A 48 -8.23 -2.73 3.25
C THR A 48 -8.27 -4.17 3.75
N ASN A 49 -8.74 -5.12 2.93
CA ASN A 49 -8.75 -6.53 3.28
C ASN A 49 -7.33 -7.07 3.45
N ILE A 50 -7.07 -7.77 4.56
CA ILE A 50 -5.77 -8.34 4.95
C ILE A 50 -4.58 -7.37 4.97
N SER A 51 -4.82 -6.05 4.91
CA SER A 51 -3.75 -5.05 4.94
C SER A 51 -3.18 -4.90 6.34
N ASN A 52 -1.87 -4.91 6.43
CA ASN A 52 -1.13 -4.71 7.68
C ASN A 52 -0.92 -3.23 8.02
N THR A 53 -1.38 -2.31 7.14
CA THR A 53 -1.11 -0.88 7.28
C THR A 53 -2.34 -0.01 7.08
N PHE A 54 -3.50 -0.61 6.78
CA PHE A 54 -4.73 0.15 6.52
C PHE A 54 -5.11 1.04 7.70
N ILE A 55 -5.14 0.47 8.90
CA ILE A 55 -5.52 1.19 10.12
C ILE A 55 -4.47 2.22 10.55
N LEU A 56 -3.17 1.95 10.32
CA LEU A 56 -2.08 2.89 10.61
C LEU A 56 -2.31 4.22 9.87
N GLU A 57 -2.64 4.16 8.58
CA GLU A 57 -2.96 5.37 7.80
C GLU A 57 -4.31 5.98 8.17
N SER A 58 -5.38 5.17 8.15
CA SER A 58 -6.75 5.70 8.24
C SER A 58 -7.15 6.19 9.64
N LYS A 59 -6.48 5.72 10.70
CA LYS A 59 -6.81 6.07 12.09
C LYS A 59 -5.66 6.73 12.86
N PHE A 60 -4.41 6.38 12.54
CA PHE A 60 -3.23 6.88 13.27
C PHE A 60 -2.44 7.94 12.47
N GLY A 61 -2.92 8.35 11.29
CA GLY A 61 -2.31 9.44 10.51
C GLY A 61 -1.01 9.04 9.79
N TRP A 62 -0.65 7.76 9.77
CA TRP A 62 0.59 7.33 9.12
C TRP A 62 0.51 7.50 7.61
N GLN A 63 1.66 7.77 6.99
CA GLN A 63 1.82 7.74 5.54
C GLN A 63 2.66 6.52 5.15
N GLY A 64 2.63 6.12 3.88
CA GLY A 64 3.41 4.95 3.52
C GLY A 64 3.61 4.65 2.06
N LEU A 65 4.41 3.61 1.85
CA LEU A 65 4.71 3.04 0.55
C LEU A 65 4.11 1.63 0.48
N CYS A 66 3.17 1.43 -0.43
CA CYS A 66 2.59 0.13 -0.72
C CYS A 66 3.22 -0.43 -1.98
N ILE A 67 3.72 -1.66 -1.93
CA ILE A 67 4.42 -2.31 -3.03
C ILE A 67 3.70 -3.61 -3.35
N ASP A 68 3.18 -3.73 -4.56
CA ASP A 68 2.55 -4.97 -5.03
C ASP A 68 2.63 -5.08 -6.57
N PRO A 69 2.91 -6.27 -7.14
CA PRO A 69 2.86 -6.46 -8.59
C PRO A 69 1.45 -6.43 -9.17
N TYR A 70 0.43 -6.86 -8.40
CA TYR A 70 -0.95 -7.03 -8.85
C TYR A 70 -1.96 -6.41 -7.86
N PRO A 71 -1.89 -5.10 -7.58
CA PRO A 71 -2.83 -4.47 -6.68
C PRO A 71 -4.22 -4.38 -7.30
N VAL A 72 -5.25 -4.47 -6.46
CA VAL A 72 -6.65 -4.32 -6.84
C VAL A 72 -6.87 -2.93 -7.47
N GLU A 73 -7.72 -2.88 -8.49
CA GLU A 73 -8.11 -1.62 -9.12
C GLU A 73 -8.72 -0.64 -8.10
N GLY A 74 -8.41 0.65 -8.25
CA GLY A 74 -8.86 1.66 -7.31
C GLY A 74 -8.04 1.73 -6.00
N PHE A 75 -6.88 1.06 -5.90
CA PHE A 75 -6.10 1.02 -4.67
C PHE A 75 -5.68 2.42 -4.21
N ALA A 76 -5.09 3.23 -5.10
CA ALA A 76 -4.55 4.55 -4.75
C ALA A 76 -5.66 5.52 -4.34
N GLU A 77 -6.81 5.43 -4.98
CA GLU A 77 -8.01 6.21 -4.68
C GLU A 77 -8.56 5.89 -3.28
N ARG A 78 -8.45 4.63 -2.85
CA ARG A 78 -8.87 4.17 -1.51
C ARG A 78 -7.77 4.34 -0.44
N ARG A 79 -6.54 4.67 -0.84
CA ARG A 79 -5.36 4.83 0.02
C ARG A 79 -4.60 6.11 -0.31
N PRO A 80 -5.25 7.30 -0.24
CA PRO A 80 -4.62 8.55 -0.67
C PRO A 80 -3.42 8.96 0.21
N GLY A 81 -3.29 8.41 1.42
CA GLY A 81 -2.11 8.61 2.29
C GLY A 81 -0.92 7.72 1.94
N SER A 82 -1.06 6.82 0.96
CA SER A 82 -0.04 5.89 0.53
C SER A 82 0.34 6.06 -0.94
N THR A 83 1.64 6.00 -1.23
CA THR A 83 2.12 5.84 -2.60
C THR A 83 2.13 4.36 -2.97
N LEU A 84 1.47 4.00 -4.07
CA LEU A 84 1.49 2.64 -4.61
C LEU A 84 2.57 2.48 -5.69
N ILE A 85 3.51 1.56 -5.46
CA ILE A 85 4.45 1.10 -6.47
C ILE A 85 3.94 -0.23 -7.06
N ARG A 86 3.52 -0.18 -8.32
CA ARG A 86 3.26 -1.38 -9.13
C ARG A 86 4.57 -2.01 -9.57
N SER A 87 5.06 -2.94 -8.77
CA SER A 87 6.37 -3.59 -8.96
C SER A 87 6.23 -4.90 -9.74
N ASP A 88 5.78 -4.80 -10.99
CA ASP A 88 5.88 -5.93 -11.91
C ASP A 88 7.34 -6.08 -12.38
N TRP A 89 8.08 -7.00 -11.76
CA TRP A 89 9.45 -7.36 -12.17
C TRP A 89 9.54 -7.76 -13.65
N GLN A 90 8.45 -8.24 -14.26
CA GLN A 90 8.43 -8.73 -15.64
C GLN A 90 8.40 -7.61 -16.70
N LYS A 91 8.26 -6.33 -16.33
CA LYS A 91 8.40 -5.21 -17.28
C LYS A 91 9.84 -4.69 -17.39
N ARG A 92 10.73 -5.57 -17.83
CA ARG A 92 11.93 -5.19 -18.61
C ARG A 92 11.80 -5.69 -20.04
N ARG A 93 11.22 -4.85 -20.89
CA ARG A 93 11.58 -4.58 -22.31
C ARG A 93 10.42 -3.90 -23.04
N ARG A 94 10.43 -2.57 -23.05
CA ARG A 94 10.13 -1.85 -24.29
C ARG A 94 11.45 -1.22 -24.72
N ARG A 95 12.08 -1.81 -25.75
CA ARG A 95 13.19 -1.17 -26.45
C ARG A 95 12.66 0.17 -26.95
N THR A 96 13.36 1.25 -26.61
CA THR A 96 13.26 2.52 -27.32
C THR A 96 13.39 2.23 -28.82
N GLY A 97 12.43 2.71 -29.60
CA GLY A 97 12.49 2.63 -31.05
C GLY A 97 13.72 3.37 -31.54
N VAL A 98 14.71 2.63 -32.06
CA VAL A 98 15.65 3.20 -33.02
C VAL A 98 14.83 3.43 -34.29
N GLN A 99 14.61 4.68 -34.68
CA GLN A 99 14.19 4.98 -36.05
C GLN A 99 15.35 4.55 -36.97
N GLU A 100 15.12 3.49 -37.73
CA GLU A 100 16.02 3.08 -38.80
C GLU A 100 15.93 4.13 -39.90
N GLY A 101 16.92 5.03 -39.94
CA GLY A 101 17.05 6.01 -41.02
C GLY A 101 17.22 5.27 -42.35
N ARG A 102 16.25 5.44 -43.26
CA ARG A 102 16.39 5.00 -44.64
C ARG A 102 17.58 5.74 -45.27
N MET A 103 18.66 5.00 -45.53
CA MET A 103 19.77 5.44 -46.38
C MET A 103 19.23 5.83 -47.77
N GLY A 104 19.73 6.95 -48.29
CA GLY A 104 19.41 7.45 -49.62
C GLY A 104 19.77 6.44 -50.72
N GLY A 105 18.84 6.27 -51.66
CA GLY A 105 19.10 5.58 -52.92
C GLY A 105 19.93 6.48 -53.82
N TRP A 106 21.01 5.92 -54.35
CA TRP A 106 21.75 6.48 -55.48
C TRP A 106 21.05 6.06 -56.77
N SER A 107 20.65 7.03 -57.59
CA SER A 107 20.46 6.91 -59.05
C SER A 107 20.54 8.30 -59.67
#